data_AF-A0A060XRT3-F1
#
_entry.id   AF-A0A060XRT3-F1
#
_cell.length_a   1.000
_cell.length_b   1.000
_cell.length_c   1.000
_cell.angle_alpha   90.00
_cell.angle_beta   90.00
_cell.angle_gamma   90.00
#
_symmetry.space_group_name_H-M   'P 1'
#
loop_
_entity.id
_entity.type
_entity.pdbx_description
1 polymer ?
#
loop_
_entity_poly.entity_id
_entity_poly.type
_entity_poly.pdbx_seq_one_letter_code
_entity_poly.pdbx_strand_id
1 'polypeptide(L)'
;MSSRNNPRGCKEHGETLSLFCLDDLQPICVACQMSEVHKGHRLYPIGEGAHDCKEELKTALTPLKEKLQLFKKAMVVCDQTAEHIKNQVEHTERQIKDEFETLRQFLRDEEAARLNALKAEEDQKSLLLKEKIEEMSNELTSLSNTIRTVEQEMRSQDIPFLQNYKDIIKR
;
A
#
# COMPACT_ATOMS: atom_id res chain seq x y z
N MET A 1 -32.76 -14.33 69.87
CA MET A 1 -32.72 -12.85 69.90
C MET A 1 -31.70 -12.40 68.88
N SER A 2 -32.15 -11.85 67.75
CA SER A 2 -31.29 -11.50 66.62
C SER A 2 -30.52 -10.21 66.94
N SER A 3 -29.22 -10.33 67.21
CA SER A 3 -28.34 -9.17 67.30
C SER A 3 -28.31 -8.47 65.95
N ARG A 4 -28.96 -7.31 65.89
CA ARG A 4 -28.87 -6.37 64.77
C ARG A 4 -27.40 -6.00 64.62
N ASN A 5 -26.77 -6.40 63.52
CA ASN A 5 -25.45 -5.92 63.14
C ASN A 5 -25.56 -4.41 62.92
N ASN A 6 -25.21 -3.59 63.91
CA ASN A 6 -25.26 -2.13 63.81
C ASN A 6 -24.08 -1.70 62.93
N PRO A 7 -24.29 -1.20 61.69
CA PRO A 7 -23.18 -0.80 60.81
C PRO A 7 -22.40 0.40 61.34
N ARG A 8 -22.88 1.05 62.42
CA ARG A 8 -22.20 2.14 63.14
C ARG A 8 -21.55 1.68 64.45
N GLY A 9 -21.61 0.39 64.76
CA GLY A 9 -21.03 -0.21 65.96
C GLY A 9 -19.65 -0.79 65.72
N CYS A 10 -18.77 -0.69 66.72
CA CYS A 10 -17.50 -1.38 66.78
C CYS A 10 -17.75 -2.89 66.80
N LYS A 11 -16.98 -3.64 66.01
CA LYS A 11 -17.10 -5.09 65.92
C LYS A 11 -16.68 -5.82 67.21
N GLU A 12 -15.74 -5.24 67.96
CA GLU A 12 -15.18 -5.84 69.17
C GLU A 12 -16.00 -5.50 70.42
N HIS A 13 -16.49 -4.26 70.51
CA HIS A 13 -17.13 -3.74 71.72
C HIS A 13 -18.64 -3.50 71.57
N GLY A 14 -19.18 -3.52 70.34
CA GLY A 14 -20.59 -3.18 70.06
C GLY A 14 -20.94 -1.70 70.25
N GLU A 15 -20.03 -0.89 70.77
CA GLU A 15 -20.18 0.55 71.00
C GLU A 15 -20.18 1.37 69.72
N THR A 16 -20.76 2.58 69.74
CA THR A 16 -20.78 3.46 68.57
C THR A 16 -19.36 3.92 68.21
N LEU A 17 -19.03 3.87 66.92
CA LEU A 17 -17.79 4.42 66.39
C LEU A 17 -17.86 5.95 66.39
N SER A 18 -17.07 6.59 67.24
CA SER A 18 -17.08 8.05 67.47
C SER A 18 -15.73 8.72 67.25
N LEU A 19 -14.66 7.94 67.11
CA LEU A 19 -13.29 8.41 66.91
C LEU A 19 -12.72 7.85 65.61
N PHE A 20 -11.72 8.54 65.06
CA PHE A 20 -10.91 8.09 63.93
C PHE A 20 -9.45 8.03 64.35
N CYS A 21 -8.84 6.86 64.21
CA CYS A 21 -7.41 6.67 64.43
C CYS A 21 -6.67 7.00 63.13
N LEU A 22 -5.88 8.08 63.13
CA LEU A 22 -5.17 8.53 61.94
C LEU A 22 -4.03 7.58 61.55
N ASP A 23 -3.33 7.01 62.53
CA ASP A 23 -2.20 6.12 62.29
C ASP A 23 -2.60 4.79 61.63
N ASP A 24 -3.77 4.28 62.01
CA ASP A 24 -4.32 3.02 61.49
C ASP A 24 -5.39 3.24 60.39
N LEU A 25 -5.74 4.49 60.11
CA LEU A 25 -6.77 4.92 59.15
C LEU A 25 -8.13 4.21 59.32
N GLN A 26 -8.58 4.06 60.58
CA GLN A 26 -9.83 3.36 60.88
C GLN A 26 -10.68 4.07 61.94
N PRO A 27 -12.02 3.97 61.83
CA PRO A 27 -12.92 4.43 62.88
C PRO A 27 -12.89 3.46 64.08
N ILE A 28 -12.87 4.02 65.29
CA ILE A 28 -12.83 3.26 66.55
C ILE A 28 -13.90 3.76 67.54
N CYS A 29 -14.28 2.94 68.52
CA CYS A 29 -15.11 3.37 69.66
C CYS A 29 -14.24 3.83 70.84
N VAL A 30 -14.88 4.32 71.90
CA VAL A 30 -14.17 4.80 73.11
C VAL A 30 -13.47 3.66 73.85
N ALA A 31 -14.08 2.47 73.92
CA ALA A 31 -13.41 1.30 74.49
C ALA A 31 -12.12 0.91 73.74
N CYS A 32 -12.10 1.01 72.40
CA CYS A 32 -10.90 0.78 71.59
C CYS A 32 -9.78 1.78 71.90
N GLN A 33 -10.10 3.06 72.18
CA GLN A 33 -9.11 4.07 72.57
C GLN A 33 -8.39 3.70 73.87
N MET A 34 -9.07 3.03 74.79
CA MET A 34 -8.49 2.60 76.07
C MET A 34 -7.72 1.28 75.95
N SER A 35 -7.81 0.58 74.82
CA SER A 35 -7.05 -0.63 74.58
C SER A 35 -5.56 -0.33 74.34
N GLU A 36 -4.70 -1.31 74.60
CA GLU A 36 -3.26 -1.19 74.27
C GLU A 36 -3.02 -1.07 72.75
N VAL A 37 -4.00 -1.42 71.90
CA VAL A 37 -3.87 -1.41 70.43
C VAL A 37 -3.76 0.00 69.86
N HIS A 38 -4.48 0.97 70.42
CA HIS A 38 -4.49 2.36 69.94
C HIS A 38 -3.76 3.32 70.89
N LYS A 39 -2.98 2.77 71.81
CA LYS A 39 -2.29 3.56 72.83
C LYS A 39 -1.23 4.46 72.19
N GLY A 40 -1.38 5.76 72.36
CA GLY A 40 -0.47 6.76 71.82
C GLY A 40 -0.69 7.10 70.34
N HIS A 41 -1.71 6.52 69.68
CA HIS A 41 -2.10 6.92 68.32
C HIS A 41 -2.81 8.27 68.33
N ARG A 42 -2.78 8.97 67.20
CA ARG A 42 -3.50 10.22 66.98
C ARG A 42 -4.96 9.92 66.70
N LEU A 43 -5.82 10.39 67.60
CA LEU A 43 -7.26 10.19 67.53
C LEU A 43 -7.97 11.52 67.29
N TYR A 44 -8.90 11.51 66.35
CA TYR A 44 -9.75 12.66 66.02
C TYR A 44 -11.21 12.30 66.22
N PRO A 45 -12.09 13.25 66.54
CA PRO A 45 -13.53 13.05 66.42
C PRO A 45 -13.86 12.54 65.02
N ILE A 46 -14.75 11.55 64.90
CA ILE A 46 -15.05 10.90 63.62
C ILE A 46 -15.52 11.89 62.54
N GLY A 47 -16.20 12.97 62.94
CA GLY A 47 -16.64 14.03 62.03
C GLY A 47 -15.48 14.84 61.45
N GLU A 48 -14.48 15.16 62.27
CA GLU A 48 -13.29 15.90 61.87
C GLU A 48 -12.38 15.04 60.99
N GLY A 49 -12.08 13.80 61.41
CA GLY A 49 -11.31 12.87 60.59
C GLY A 49 -11.97 12.59 59.22
N ALA A 50 -13.30 12.42 59.20
CA ALA A 50 -14.03 12.26 57.95
C ALA A 50 -14.06 13.53 57.09
N HIS A 51 -14.03 14.72 57.69
CA HIS A 51 -13.94 15.99 56.97
C HIS A 51 -12.58 16.11 56.28
N ASP A 52 -11.49 15.95 57.03
CA ASP A 52 -10.14 16.17 56.53
C ASP A 52 -9.76 15.14 55.45
N CYS A 53 -10.09 13.87 55.64
CA CYS A 53 -9.89 12.85 54.59
C CYS A 53 -10.70 13.15 53.32
N LYS A 54 -11.90 13.74 53.44
CA LYS A 54 -12.68 14.14 52.27
C LYS A 54 -12.05 15.33 51.54
N GLU A 55 -11.50 16.31 52.26
CA GLU A 55 -10.82 17.45 51.64
C GLU A 55 -9.52 17.02 50.95
N GLU A 56 -8.76 16.09 51.54
CA GLU A 56 -7.57 15.50 50.91
C GLU A 56 -7.94 14.78 49.60
N LEU A 57 -8.97 13.93 49.63
CA LEU A 57 -9.46 13.23 48.44
C LEU A 57 -10.02 14.19 47.38
N LYS A 58 -10.72 15.26 47.78
CA LYS A 58 -11.18 16.30 46.84
C LYS A 58 -10.00 16.98 46.14
N THR A 59 -8.93 17.25 46.88
CA THR A 59 -7.70 17.84 46.33
C THR A 59 -7.04 16.91 45.32
N ALA A 60 -6.96 15.61 45.62
CA ALA A 60 -6.42 14.59 44.70
C ALA A 60 -7.34 14.29 43.51
N LEU A 61 -8.65 14.52 43.62
CA LEU A 61 -9.63 14.19 42.59
C LEU A 61 -9.49 15.08 41.34
N THR A 62 -9.17 16.36 41.53
CA THR A 62 -9.04 17.33 40.42
C THR A 62 -7.97 16.93 39.40
N PRO A 63 -6.69 16.68 39.78
CA PRO A 63 -5.66 16.27 38.82
C PRO A 63 -5.97 14.92 38.15
N LEU A 64 -6.66 14.00 38.85
CA LEU A 64 -7.09 12.73 38.26
C LEU A 64 -8.13 12.94 37.14
N LYS A 65 -9.09 13.85 37.35
CA LYS A 65 -10.07 14.21 36.32
C LYS A 65 -9.41 14.87 35.11
N GLU A 66 -8.44 15.75 35.34
CA GLU A 66 -7.67 16.38 34.25
C GLU A 66 -6.88 15.35 33.45
N LYS A 67 -6.16 14.44 34.13
CA LYS A 67 -5.42 13.35 33.50
C LYS A 67 -6.33 12.44 32.67
N LEU A 68 -7.54 12.14 33.16
CA LEU A 68 -8.53 11.40 32.40
C LEU A 68 -8.93 12.12 31.11
N GLN A 69 -9.14 13.44 31.14
CA GLN A 69 -9.47 14.21 29.95
C GLN A 69 -8.30 14.26 28.95
N LEU A 70 -7.06 14.37 29.45
CA LEU A 70 -5.88 14.30 28.60
C LEU A 70 -5.78 12.95 27.88
N PHE A 71 -5.98 11.84 28.59
CA PHE A 71 -5.98 10.52 27.96
C PHE A 71 -7.10 10.36 26.93
N LYS A 72 -8.31 10.87 27.20
CA LYS A 72 -9.40 10.84 26.22
C LYS A 72 -9.03 11.59 24.94
N LYS A 73 -8.42 12.77 25.06
CA LYS A 73 -7.95 13.55 23.90
C LYS A 73 -6.84 12.80 23.15
N ALA A 74 -5.88 12.23 23.88
CA ALA A 74 -4.80 11.46 23.27
C ALA A 74 -5.32 10.23 22.51
N MET A 75 -6.33 9.52 23.05
CA MET A 75 -6.96 8.40 22.35
C MET A 75 -7.60 8.83 21.03
N VAL A 76 -8.35 9.94 21.02
CA VAL A 76 -8.95 10.47 19.77
C VAL A 76 -7.87 10.81 18.73
N VAL A 77 -6.76 11.41 19.15
CA VAL A 77 -5.65 11.71 18.24
C VAL A 77 -5.02 10.43 17.70
N CYS A 78 -4.83 9.40 18.53
CA CYS A 78 -4.33 8.11 18.09
C CYS A 78 -5.26 7.46 17.06
N ASP A 79 -6.58 7.47 17.30
CA ASP A 79 -7.57 6.89 16.39
C ASP A 79 -7.56 7.62 15.03
N GLN A 80 -7.52 8.95 15.05
CA GLN A 80 -7.40 9.77 13.83
C GLN A 80 -6.09 9.50 13.07
N THR A 81 -4.98 9.33 13.80
CA THR A 81 -3.68 9.02 13.20
C THR A 81 -3.70 7.65 12.54
N ALA A 82 -4.30 6.65 13.18
CA ALA A 82 -4.42 5.30 12.62
C ALA A 82 -5.26 5.30 11.33
N GLU A 83 -6.37 6.05 11.31
CA GLU A 83 -7.19 6.21 10.10
C GLU A 83 -6.41 6.92 8.98
N HIS A 84 -5.66 7.98 9.31
CA HIS A 84 -4.82 8.68 8.35
C HIS A 84 -3.76 7.76 7.73
N ILE A 85 -3.06 6.97 8.56
CA ILE A 85 -2.06 6.00 8.10
C ILE A 85 -2.70 5.00 7.14
N LYS A 86 -3.89 4.46 7.47
CA LYS A 86 -4.60 3.52 6.60
C LYS A 86 -4.91 4.14 5.23
N ASN A 87 -5.48 5.35 5.23
CA ASN A 87 -5.82 6.06 3.99
C ASN A 87 -4.57 6.38 3.16
N GLN A 88 -3.47 6.74 3.82
CA GLN A 88 -2.20 7.04 3.14
C GLN A 88 -1.61 5.78 2.46
N VAL A 89 -1.67 4.62 3.13
CA VAL A 89 -1.24 3.34 2.55
C VAL A 89 -2.06 2.99 1.31
N GLU A 90 -3.39 3.04 1.40
CA GLU A 90 -4.27 2.74 0.26
C GLU A 90 -4.06 3.71 -0.92
N HIS A 91 -3.84 4.99 -0.64
CA HIS A 91 -3.55 5.99 -1.67
C HIS A 91 -2.20 5.72 -2.35
N THR A 92 -1.15 5.49 -1.57
CA THR A 92 0.21 5.24 -2.08
C THR A 92 0.25 3.95 -2.89
N GLU A 93 -0.42 2.88 -2.42
CA GLU A 93 -0.53 1.64 -3.16
C GLU A 93 -1.20 1.84 -4.53
N ARG A 94 -2.25 2.65 -4.60
CA ARG A 94 -2.92 2.98 -5.86
C ARG A 94 -1.99 3.73 -6.80
N GLN A 95 -1.28 4.75 -6.31
CA GLN A 95 -0.33 5.51 -7.13
C GLN A 95 0.77 4.60 -7.71
N ILE A 96 1.34 3.72 -6.89
CA ILE A 96 2.34 2.75 -7.36
C ILE A 96 1.75 1.88 -8.47
N LYS A 97 0.52 1.34 -8.29
CA LYS A 97 -0.11 0.50 -9.32
C LYS A 97 -0.35 1.26 -10.63
N ASP A 98 -0.80 2.51 -10.56
CA ASP A 98 -1.10 3.35 -11.72
C ASP A 98 0.18 3.71 -12.51
N GLU A 99 1.27 4.06 -11.81
CA GLU A 99 2.57 4.32 -12.43
C GLU A 99 3.10 3.09 -13.18
N PHE A 100 3.01 1.93 -12.54
CA PHE A 100 3.44 0.68 -13.15
C PHE A 100 2.55 0.26 -14.33
N GLU A 101 1.25 0.54 -14.29
CA GLU A 101 0.36 0.26 -15.43
C GLU A 101 0.68 1.18 -16.61
N THR A 102 0.98 2.46 -16.34
CA THR A 102 1.44 3.41 -17.36
C THR A 102 2.72 2.91 -18.03
N LEU A 103 3.69 2.44 -17.24
CA LEU A 103 4.93 1.88 -17.77
C LEU A 103 4.68 0.61 -18.61
N ARG A 104 3.82 -0.30 -18.14
CA ARG A 104 3.45 -1.50 -18.90
C ARG A 104 2.77 -1.14 -20.24
N GLN A 105 1.89 -0.15 -20.24
CA GLN A 105 1.24 0.31 -21.46
C GLN A 105 2.27 0.89 -22.44
N PHE A 106 3.16 1.74 -21.97
CA PHE A 106 4.26 2.27 -22.79
C PHE A 106 5.10 1.16 -23.44
N LEU A 107 5.46 0.13 -22.67
CA LEU A 107 6.23 -1.00 -23.20
C LEU A 107 5.48 -1.78 -24.28
N ARG A 108 4.17 -2.02 -24.09
CA ARG A 108 3.32 -2.67 -25.10
C ARG A 108 3.24 -1.85 -26.38
N ASP A 109 3.09 -0.54 -26.26
CA ASP A 109 2.99 0.37 -27.40
C ASP A 109 4.32 0.45 -28.17
N GLU A 110 5.45 0.54 -27.47
CA GLU A 110 6.78 0.54 -28.08
C GLU A 110 7.07 -0.81 -28.76
N GLU A 111 6.75 -1.94 -28.14
CA GLU A 111 6.91 -3.26 -28.75
C GLU A 111 6.09 -3.38 -30.04
N ALA A 112 4.81 -3.00 -30.00
CA ALA A 112 3.94 -3.02 -31.17
C ALA A 112 4.47 -2.11 -32.30
N ALA A 113 4.95 -0.90 -31.96
CA ALA A 113 5.53 0.02 -32.93
C ALA A 113 6.78 -0.58 -33.61
N ARG A 114 7.66 -1.23 -32.85
CA ARG A 114 8.87 -1.89 -33.38
C ARG A 114 8.55 -3.06 -34.28
N LEU A 115 7.58 -3.90 -33.89
CA LEU A 115 7.13 -5.03 -34.71
C LEU A 115 6.49 -4.56 -36.02
N ASN A 116 5.68 -3.50 -35.97
CA ASN A 116 5.08 -2.91 -37.17
C ASN A 116 6.14 -2.32 -38.12
N ALA A 117 7.15 -1.63 -37.58
CA ALA A 117 8.26 -1.12 -38.37
C ALA A 117 9.05 -2.25 -39.05
N LEU A 118 9.33 -3.34 -38.32
CA LEU A 118 9.98 -4.52 -38.87
C LEU A 118 9.15 -5.15 -40.00
N LYS A 119 7.83 -5.25 -39.82
CA LYS A 119 6.95 -5.81 -40.84
C LYS A 119 6.90 -4.96 -42.10
N ALA A 120 6.84 -3.64 -41.95
CA ALA A 120 6.89 -2.70 -43.07
C ALA A 120 8.23 -2.81 -43.84
N GLU A 121 9.35 -2.97 -43.12
CA GLU A 121 10.66 -3.19 -43.72
C GLU A 121 10.73 -4.52 -44.49
N GLU A 122 10.18 -5.60 -43.93
CA GLU A 122 10.06 -6.89 -44.60
C GLU A 122 9.26 -6.77 -45.91
N ASP A 123 8.09 -6.16 -45.85
CA ASP A 123 7.19 -6.02 -46.99
C ASP A 123 7.82 -5.17 -48.10
N GLN A 124 8.50 -4.07 -47.73
CA GLN A 124 9.24 -3.23 -48.68
C GLN A 124 10.36 -4.02 -49.37
N LYS A 125 11.18 -4.76 -48.61
CA LYS A 125 12.27 -5.56 -49.17
C LYS A 125 11.74 -6.68 -50.06
N SER A 126 10.63 -7.31 -49.67
CA SER A 126 9.97 -8.35 -50.47
C SER A 126 9.48 -7.80 -51.82
N LEU A 127 8.88 -6.61 -51.81
CA LEU A 127 8.41 -5.95 -53.03
C LEU A 127 9.58 -5.63 -53.97
N LEU A 128 10.63 -4.98 -53.47
CA LEU A 128 11.83 -4.66 -54.26
C LEU A 128 12.47 -5.92 -54.86
N LEU A 129 12.49 -7.03 -54.11
CA LEU A 129 13.02 -8.28 -54.61
C LEU A 129 12.16 -8.87 -55.74
N LYS A 130 10.83 -8.79 -55.62
CA LYS A 130 9.90 -9.25 -56.68
C LYS A 130 10.10 -8.46 -57.98
N GLU A 131 10.17 -7.13 -57.89
CA GLU A 131 10.41 -6.27 -59.05
C GLU A 131 11.73 -6.63 -59.74
N LYS A 132 12.79 -6.87 -58.97
CA LYS A 132 14.09 -7.27 -59.50
C LYS A 132 14.11 -8.66 -60.14
N ILE A 133 13.35 -9.61 -59.58
CA ILE A 133 13.16 -10.93 -60.19
C ILE A 133 12.42 -10.81 -61.52
N GLU A 134 11.40 -9.97 -61.60
CA GLU A 134 10.64 -9.74 -62.83
C GLU A 134 11.51 -9.10 -63.92
N GLU A 135 12.30 -8.07 -63.56
CA GLU A 135 13.29 -7.45 -64.46
C GLU A 135 14.27 -8.48 -65.03
N MET A 136 14.92 -9.28 -64.17
CA MET A 136 15.84 -10.34 -64.62
C MET A 136 15.14 -11.40 -65.47
N SER A 137 13.88 -11.73 -65.18
CA SER A 137 13.11 -12.72 -65.96
C SER A 137 12.81 -12.21 -67.37
N ASN A 138 12.53 -10.91 -67.51
CA ASN A 138 12.33 -10.25 -68.79
C ASN A 138 13.64 -10.20 -69.60
N GLU A 139 14.76 -9.86 -68.96
CA GLU A 139 16.08 -9.89 -69.59
C GLU A 139 16.46 -11.31 -70.06
N LEU A 140 16.24 -12.33 -69.21
CA LEU A 140 16.49 -13.73 -69.55
C LEU A 140 15.66 -14.17 -70.75
N THR A 141 14.38 -13.79 -70.81
CA THR A 141 13.49 -14.11 -71.94
C THR A 141 13.95 -13.40 -73.21
N SER A 142 14.31 -12.13 -73.12
CA SER A 142 14.87 -11.35 -74.24
C SER A 142 16.14 -11.99 -74.78
N LEU A 143 17.10 -12.30 -73.90
CA LEU A 143 18.37 -12.93 -74.28
C LEU A 143 18.16 -14.32 -74.88
N SER A 144 17.27 -15.13 -74.30
CA SER A 144 16.92 -16.47 -74.81
C SER A 144 16.31 -16.39 -76.22
N ASN A 145 15.46 -15.39 -76.48
CA ASN A 145 14.90 -15.16 -77.81
C ASN A 145 15.96 -14.71 -78.82
N THR A 146 16.90 -13.86 -78.40
CA THR A 146 18.04 -13.45 -79.23
C THR A 146 18.92 -14.64 -79.58
N ILE A 147 19.30 -15.47 -78.60
CA ILE A 147 20.08 -16.70 -78.83
C ILE A 147 19.35 -17.60 -79.84
N ARG A 148 18.07 -17.89 -79.62
CA ARG A 148 17.26 -18.72 -80.53
C ARG A 148 17.22 -18.17 -81.95
N THR A 149 17.09 -16.85 -82.10
CA THR A 149 17.07 -16.19 -83.41
C THR A 149 18.41 -16.36 -84.12
N VAL A 150 19.52 -16.14 -83.41
CA VAL A 150 20.89 -16.34 -83.94
C VAL A 150 21.11 -17.80 -84.34
N GLU A 151 20.75 -18.75 -83.47
CA GLU A 151 20.87 -20.19 -83.75
C GLU A 151 20.04 -20.64 -84.96
N GLN A 152 18.84 -20.07 -85.15
CA GLN A 152 17.97 -20.38 -86.29
C GLN A 152 18.55 -19.84 -87.60
N GLU A 153 19.06 -18.61 -87.61
CA GLU A 153 19.70 -18.01 -88.78
C GLU A 153 20.99 -18.75 -89.16
N MET A 154 21.77 -19.22 -88.19
CA MET A 154 22.94 -20.07 -88.42
C MET A 154 22.60 -21.41 -89.10
N ARG A 155 21.35 -21.88 -89.01
CA ARG A 155 20.87 -23.10 -89.69
C ARG A 155 20.23 -22.83 -91.06
N SER A 156 20.12 -21.56 -91.47
CA SER A 156 19.54 -21.18 -92.76
C SER A 156 20.48 -21.46 -93.92
N GLN A 157 19.97 -21.41 -95.16
CA GLN A 157 20.78 -21.61 -96.36
C GLN A 157 21.71 -20.41 -96.59
N ASP A 158 22.86 -20.64 -97.25
CA ASP A 158 23.97 -19.69 -97.35
C ASP A 158 23.57 -18.30 -97.88
N ILE A 159 22.73 -18.22 -98.91
CA ILE A 159 22.32 -16.94 -99.51
C ILE A 159 21.42 -16.13 -98.56
N PRO A 160 20.31 -16.68 -98.02
CA PRO A 160 19.50 -16.01 -96.98
C PRO A 160 20.33 -15.59 -95.75
N PHE A 161 21.22 -16.45 -95.26
CA PHE A 161 22.10 -16.14 -94.14
C PHE A 161 22.95 -14.90 -94.42
N LEU A 162 23.64 -14.86 -95.57
CA LEU A 162 24.52 -13.74 -95.93
C LEU A 162 23.74 -12.43 -96.15
N GLN A 163 22.49 -12.50 -96.62
CA GLN A 163 21.61 -11.32 -96.73
C GLN A 163 21.22 -10.76 -95.35
N ASN A 164 20.93 -11.64 -94.39
CA ASN A 164 20.49 -11.26 -93.05
C ASN A 164 21.63 -11.00 -92.06
N TYR A 165 22.85 -11.47 -92.37
CA TYR A 165 24.00 -11.43 -91.46
C TYR A 165 24.23 -10.04 -90.87
N LYS A 166 24.23 -8.99 -91.72
CA LYS A 166 24.47 -7.59 -91.31
C LYS A 166 23.47 -7.07 -90.28
N ASP A 167 22.24 -7.55 -90.30
CA ASP A 167 21.20 -7.11 -89.36
C ASP A 167 21.24 -7.90 -88.04
N ILE A 168 21.78 -9.13 -88.07
CA ILE A 168 21.98 -9.96 -86.86
C ILE A 168 23.14 -9.43 -86.02
N ILE A 169 24.29 -9.08 -86.63
CA ILE A 169 25.46 -8.54 -85.88
C ILE A 169 25.26 -7.13 -85.31
N LYS A 170 24.20 -6.41 -85.72
CA LYS A 170 23.86 -5.08 -85.20
C LYS A 170 22.90 -5.12 -84.00
N ARG A 171 22.34 -6.29 -83.71
CA ARG A 171 21.31 -6.51 -82.71
C ARG A 171 21.93 -6.78 -81.35
#